data_AF-A0A932YKK3-F1
#
_entry.id   AF-A0A932YKK3-F1
#
_cell.length_a   1.000
_cell.length_b   1.000
_cell.length_c   1.000
_cell.angle_alpha   90.00
_cell.angle_beta   90.00
_cell.angle_gamma   90.00
#
_symmetry.space_group_name_H-M   'P 1'
#
loop_
_entity.id
_entity.type
_entity.pdbx_description
1 polymer ?
#
loop_
_entity_poly.entity_id
_entity_poly.type
_entity_poly.pdbx_seq_one_letter_code
_entity_poly.pdbx_strand_id
1 'polypeptide(L)'
;MNIDLDELLLAKALLKKESKRIYDWVVGDVRKCCRLKKDGSYKRGASSLIGSFILWCCAVDYYGGLFMGVKKYTGWDGKITMENYSTRSHIKNFTGKYLKKYGDYDANKIYELRNSLIHNYTLAGYQVVEHDPNESKNNLKWSNKGYILHLGAALGDLEKAVKNYLKDLKSNDELKIRAFQYYKLNPILKPMAPEEFLYYKL
;
A
#
# COMPACT_ATOMS: atom_id res chain seq x y z
N MET A 1 1.12 -18.74 18.90
CA MET A 1 -0.25 -18.24 18.65
C MET A 1 -1.06 -19.41 18.10
N ASN A 2 -2.22 -19.73 18.68
CA ASN A 2 -3.06 -20.81 18.15
C ASN A 2 -3.81 -20.29 16.92
N ILE A 3 -3.72 -21.00 15.80
CA ILE A 3 -4.35 -20.59 14.54
C ILE A 3 -5.80 -21.08 14.53
N ASP A 4 -6.75 -20.17 14.36
CA ASP A 4 -8.14 -20.52 14.08
C ASP A 4 -8.24 -21.10 12.67
N LEU A 5 -8.59 -22.39 12.58
CA LEU A 5 -8.63 -23.13 11.31
C LEU A 5 -9.77 -22.67 10.39
N ASP A 6 -10.89 -22.22 10.96
CA ASP A 6 -12.03 -21.71 10.20
C ASP A 6 -11.68 -20.32 9.63
N GLU A 7 -11.09 -19.45 10.45
CA GLU A 7 -10.58 -18.16 10.01
C GLU A 7 -9.51 -18.32 8.92
N LEU A 8 -8.62 -19.31 9.06
CA LEU A 8 -7.62 -19.62 8.05
C LEU A 8 -8.24 -20.11 6.73
N LEU A 9 -9.29 -20.93 6.79
CA LEU A 9 -10.00 -21.42 5.61
C LEU A 9 -10.64 -20.25 4.84
N LEU A 10 -11.34 -19.36 5.57
CA LEU A 10 -11.92 -18.14 5.01
C LEU A 10 -10.85 -17.21 4.41
N ALA A 11 -9.74 -17.03 5.13
CA ALA A 11 -8.60 -16.24 4.66
C ALA A 11 -8.02 -16.80 3.36
N LYS A 12 -7.81 -18.13 3.28
CA LYS A 12 -7.31 -18.80 2.06
C LYS A 12 -8.27 -18.61 0.88
N ALA A 13 -9.58 -18.78 1.10
CA ALA A 13 -10.58 -18.62 0.06
C ALA A 13 -10.67 -17.17 -0.46
N LEU A 14 -10.74 -16.19 0.45
CA LEU A 14 -10.79 -14.77 0.08
C LEU A 14 -9.53 -14.34 -0.64
N LEU A 15 -8.34 -14.66 -0.11
CA LEU A 15 -7.08 -14.25 -0.73
C LEU A 15 -6.89 -14.90 -2.09
N LYS A 16 -7.32 -16.15 -2.30
CA LYS A 16 -7.31 -16.78 -3.62
C LYS A 16 -8.16 -16.01 -4.63
N LYS A 17 -9.31 -15.48 -4.20
CA LYS A 17 -10.24 -14.71 -5.04
C LYS A 17 -9.75 -13.27 -5.29
N GLU A 18 -9.32 -12.57 -4.25
CA GLU A 18 -9.13 -11.12 -4.28
C GLU A 18 -7.68 -10.68 -4.49
N SER A 19 -6.66 -11.54 -4.27
CA SER A 19 -5.26 -11.08 -4.29
C SER A 19 -4.80 -10.47 -5.61
N LYS A 20 -5.23 -11.03 -6.76
CA LYS A 20 -4.98 -10.42 -8.08
C LYS A 20 -5.66 -9.04 -8.18
N ARG A 21 -6.91 -8.95 -7.75
CA ARG A 21 -7.68 -7.71 -7.81
C ARG A 21 -7.11 -6.63 -6.89
N ILE A 22 -6.67 -6.99 -5.68
CA ILE A 22 -5.98 -6.08 -4.75
C ILE A 22 -4.73 -5.51 -5.44
N TYR A 23 -3.94 -6.35 -6.10
CA TYR A 23 -2.77 -5.89 -6.86
C TYR A 23 -3.16 -4.96 -8.01
N ASP A 24 -4.08 -5.40 -8.87
CA ASP A 24 -4.53 -4.66 -10.05
C ASP A 24 -5.17 -3.31 -9.68
N TRP A 25 -5.80 -3.22 -8.52
CA TRP A 25 -6.34 -1.99 -7.97
C TRP A 25 -5.24 -1.12 -7.36
N VAL A 26 -4.60 -1.60 -6.28
CA VAL A 26 -3.72 -0.79 -5.45
C VAL A 26 -2.43 -0.40 -6.17
N VAL A 27 -1.81 -1.34 -6.89
CA VAL A 27 -0.58 -1.06 -7.66
C VAL A 27 -0.93 -0.62 -9.08
N GLY A 28 -1.94 -1.25 -9.69
CA GLY A 28 -2.33 -0.92 -11.06
C GLY A 28 -2.89 0.50 -11.20
N ASP A 29 -3.57 1.06 -10.20
CA ASP A 29 -4.02 2.45 -10.26
C ASP A 29 -2.85 3.44 -10.14
N VAL A 30 -1.81 3.12 -9.37
CA VAL A 30 -0.56 3.91 -9.39
C VAL A 30 0.01 3.89 -10.81
N ARG A 31 0.13 2.70 -11.44
CA ARG A 31 0.62 2.57 -12.83
C ARG A 31 -0.23 3.36 -13.84
N LYS A 32 -1.56 3.33 -13.71
CA LYS A 32 -2.49 4.08 -14.57
C LYS A 32 -2.33 5.58 -14.36
N CYS A 33 -2.22 6.01 -13.11
CA CYS A 33 -1.96 7.41 -12.77
C CYS A 33 -0.63 7.87 -13.36
N CYS A 34 0.41 7.02 -13.33
CA CYS A 34 1.70 7.27 -14.00
C CYS A 34 1.65 7.25 -15.54
N ARG A 35 0.52 6.85 -16.15
CA ARG A 35 0.36 6.52 -17.59
C ARG A 35 1.55 5.70 -18.15
N LEU A 36 2.01 4.72 -17.37
CA LEU A 36 3.04 3.79 -17.79
C LEU A 36 2.58 3.00 -19.02
N LYS A 37 3.46 2.91 -20.02
CA LYS A 37 3.32 1.95 -21.12
C LYS A 37 3.49 0.52 -20.58
N LYS A 38 3.06 -0.46 -21.39
CA LYS A 38 3.16 -1.89 -21.05
C LYS A 38 4.61 -2.35 -20.82
N ASP A 39 5.57 -1.72 -21.49
CA ASP A 39 7.00 -1.97 -21.36
C ASP A 39 7.63 -1.32 -20.10
N GLY A 40 6.85 -0.61 -19.28
CA GLY A 40 7.34 0.12 -18.11
C GLY A 40 7.93 1.50 -18.41
N SER A 41 7.92 1.96 -19.68
CA SER A 41 8.32 3.31 -20.06
C SER A 41 7.19 4.33 -19.88
N TYR A 42 7.51 5.60 -19.68
CA TYR A 42 6.54 6.66 -19.44
C TYR A 42 6.05 7.31 -20.74
N LYS A 43 4.78 7.76 -20.77
CA LYS A 43 4.29 8.69 -21.79
C LYS A 43 4.60 10.13 -21.35
N ARG A 44 5.52 10.80 -22.03
CA ARG A 44 5.94 12.18 -21.73
C ARG A 44 4.75 13.15 -21.74
N GLY A 45 4.67 14.04 -20.75
CA GLY A 45 3.64 15.11 -20.68
C GLY A 45 2.24 14.63 -20.27
N ALA A 46 2.12 13.50 -19.58
CA ALA A 46 0.85 12.81 -19.44
C ALA A 46 0.64 12.23 -18.02
N SER A 47 0.34 13.10 -17.02
CA SER A 47 -0.51 12.87 -15.82
C SER A 47 -0.07 13.66 -14.58
N SER A 48 -0.87 13.61 -13.51
CA SER A 48 -0.60 14.24 -12.21
C SER A 48 0.49 13.46 -11.45
N LEU A 49 1.74 13.93 -11.56
CA LEU A 49 2.89 13.45 -10.77
C LEU A 49 2.54 13.33 -9.28
N ILE A 50 1.90 14.37 -8.75
CA ILE A 50 1.45 14.45 -7.36
C ILE A 50 0.43 13.35 -7.03
N GLY A 51 -0.56 13.14 -7.91
CA GLY A 51 -1.56 12.09 -7.74
C GLY A 51 -0.93 10.69 -7.72
N SER A 52 0.12 10.47 -8.52
CA SER A 52 0.84 9.20 -8.53
C SER A 52 1.57 8.95 -7.21
N PHE A 53 2.18 9.97 -6.61
CA PHE A 53 2.81 9.85 -5.29
C PHE A 53 1.81 9.68 -4.15
N ILE A 54 0.64 10.35 -4.21
CA ILE A 54 -0.45 10.10 -3.26
C ILE A 54 -0.85 8.63 -3.30
N LEU A 55 -1.14 8.09 -4.49
CA LEU A 55 -1.53 6.69 -4.65
C LEU A 55 -0.42 5.73 -4.22
N TRP A 56 0.84 6.06 -4.50
CA TRP A 56 2.00 5.27 -4.05
C TRP A 56 2.07 5.22 -2.52
N CYS A 57 1.95 6.35 -1.83
CA CYS A 57 1.92 6.40 -0.36
C CYS A 57 0.73 5.61 0.20
N CYS A 58 -0.45 5.73 -0.41
CA CYS A 58 -1.64 4.97 -0.04
C CYS A 58 -1.45 3.46 -0.24
N ALA A 59 -0.75 3.05 -1.29
CA ALA A 59 -0.44 1.64 -1.53
C ALA A 59 0.49 1.06 -0.45
N VAL A 60 1.52 1.81 -0.04
CA VAL A 60 2.42 1.42 1.06
C VAL A 60 1.66 1.26 2.37
N ASP A 61 0.76 2.21 2.70
CA ASP A 61 -0.11 2.14 3.88
C ASP A 61 -1.05 0.91 3.80
N TYR A 62 -1.74 0.71 2.68
CA TYR A 62 -2.70 -0.38 2.52
C TYR A 62 -2.04 -1.77 2.64
N TYR A 63 -0.91 -1.99 1.97
CA TYR A 63 -0.17 -3.24 2.11
C TYR A 63 0.46 -3.40 3.50
N GLY A 64 0.79 -2.30 4.18
CA GLY A 64 1.18 -2.34 5.59
C GLY A 64 0.05 -2.76 6.51
N GLY A 65 -1.17 -2.32 6.24
CA GLY A 65 -2.37 -2.80 6.91
C GLY A 65 -2.59 -4.29 6.70
N LEU A 66 -2.52 -4.77 5.45
CA LEU A 66 -2.62 -6.21 5.14
C LEU A 66 -1.50 -7.04 5.80
N PHE A 67 -0.29 -6.49 5.92
CA PHE A 67 0.83 -7.16 6.59
C PHE A 67 0.68 -7.23 8.11
N MET A 68 0.22 -6.15 8.72
CA MET A 68 0.07 -6.05 10.18
C MET A 68 -1.21 -6.71 10.69
N GLY A 69 -2.28 -6.68 9.91
CA GLY A 69 -3.61 -7.09 10.34
C GLY A 69 -4.28 -6.02 11.19
N VAL A 70 -5.03 -6.47 12.19
CA VAL A 70 -5.80 -5.62 13.11
C VAL A 70 -5.38 -5.91 14.54
N LYS A 71 -5.52 -4.94 15.43
CA LYS A 71 -5.42 -5.20 16.87
C LYS A 71 -6.73 -5.85 17.33
N LYS A 72 -6.62 -6.89 18.15
CA LYS A 72 -7.75 -7.53 18.81
C LYS A 72 -7.62 -7.30 20.32
N TYR A 73 -8.69 -6.82 20.94
CA TYR A 73 -8.75 -6.70 22.40
C TYR A 73 -10.19 -6.93 22.88
N THR A 74 -10.31 -7.44 24.10
CA THR A 74 -11.60 -7.69 24.75
C THR A 74 -12.01 -6.43 25.51
N GLY A 75 -13.19 -5.90 25.19
CA GLY A 75 -13.78 -4.79 25.91
C GLY A 75 -14.23 -5.19 27.31
N TRP A 76 -14.55 -4.18 28.12
CA TRP A 76 -15.16 -4.34 29.44
C TRP A 76 -16.51 -5.09 29.41
N ASP A 77 -17.18 -5.13 28.26
CA ASP A 77 -18.42 -5.86 27.99
C ASP A 77 -18.19 -7.31 27.52
N GLY A 78 -16.94 -7.78 27.51
CA GLY A 78 -16.57 -9.12 27.05
C GLY A 78 -16.55 -9.29 25.53
N LYS A 79 -16.86 -8.25 24.73
CA LYS A 79 -16.84 -8.34 23.27
C LYS A 79 -15.43 -8.14 22.73
N ILE A 80 -15.11 -8.89 21.68
CA ILE A 80 -13.86 -8.70 20.94
C ILE A 80 -14.03 -7.52 19.99
N THR A 81 -13.22 -6.48 20.20
CA THR A 81 -13.10 -5.35 19.28
C THR A 81 -11.91 -5.55 18.36
N MET A 82 -12.08 -5.19 17.10
CA MET A 82 -11.03 -5.18 16.08
C MET A 82 -10.79 -3.75 15.60
N GLU A 83 -9.56 -3.25 15.72
CA GLU A 83 -9.19 -1.92 15.26
C GLU A 83 -7.96 -1.95 14.34
N ASN A 84 -7.88 -0.99 13.43
CA ASN A 84 -6.69 -0.81 12.59
C ASN A 84 -5.49 -0.35 13.43
N TYR A 85 -4.29 -0.79 13.04
CA TYR A 85 -3.09 -0.07 13.46
C TYR A 85 -3.05 1.32 12.81
N SER A 86 -2.26 2.23 13.37
CA SER A 86 -2.10 3.57 12.78
C SER A 86 -1.44 3.48 11.40
N THR A 87 -1.79 4.41 10.49
CA THR A 87 -1.08 4.57 9.20
C THR A 87 0.44 4.63 9.37
N ARG A 88 0.93 5.31 10.42
CA ARG A 88 2.37 5.38 10.72
C ARG A 88 2.94 3.99 11.00
N SER A 89 2.21 3.15 11.73
CA SER A 89 2.60 1.77 12.01
C SER A 89 2.62 0.92 10.73
N HIS A 90 1.59 1.03 9.88
CA HIS A 90 1.53 0.30 8.61
C HIS A 90 2.73 0.62 7.73
N ILE A 91 2.98 1.91 7.48
CA ILE A 91 4.09 2.39 6.65
C ILE A 91 5.43 1.94 7.25
N LYS A 92 5.63 2.08 8.57
CA LYS A 92 6.86 1.64 9.25
C LYS A 92 7.14 0.16 9.03
N ASN A 93 6.14 -0.69 9.24
CA ASN A 93 6.32 -2.14 9.18
C ASN A 93 6.49 -2.63 7.74
N PHE A 94 5.67 -2.16 6.80
CA PHE A 94 5.80 -2.57 5.40
C PHE A 94 7.10 -2.08 4.78
N THR A 95 7.44 -0.81 5.03
CA THR A 95 8.69 -0.23 4.51
C THR A 95 9.90 -0.98 5.05
N GLY A 96 9.93 -1.22 6.37
CA GLY A 96 11.02 -1.92 7.02
C GLY A 96 11.19 -3.36 6.53
N LYS A 97 10.08 -4.09 6.27
CA LYS A 97 10.12 -5.49 5.84
C LYS A 97 10.37 -5.66 4.34
N TYR A 98 9.73 -4.85 3.49
CA TYR A 98 9.63 -5.13 2.06
C TYR A 98 10.26 -4.07 1.14
N LEU A 99 10.31 -2.79 1.53
CA LEU A 99 10.88 -1.72 0.69
C LEU A 99 12.36 -1.43 0.97
N LYS A 100 12.79 -1.52 2.23
CA LYS A 100 14.17 -1.17 2.66
C LYS A 100 15.27 -1.91 1.90
N LYS A 101 14.97 -3.07 1.30
CA LYS A 101 15.93 -3.85 0.50
C LYS A 101 16.09 -3.35 -0.95
N TYR A 102 15.25 -2.43 -1.40
CA TYR A 102 15.26 -1.90 -2.77
C TYR A 102 15.74 -0.45 -2.84
N GLY A 103 15.68 0.28 -1.73
CA GLY A 103 16.24 1.61 -1.59
C GLY A 103 16.37 2.01 -0.13
N ASP A 104 16.98 3.16 0.11
CA ASP A 104 17.19 3.74 1.44
C ASP A 104 15.90 4.42 1.98
N TYR A 105 14.77 3.74 1.84
CA TYR A 105 13.47 4.26 2.24
C TYR A 105 13.38 4.44 3.76
N ASP A 106 13.29 5.71 4.18
CA ASP A 106 12.90 6.07 5.54
C ASP A 106 11.36 6.10 5.67
N ALA A 107 10.83 5.23 6.51
CA ALA A 107 9.39 5.12 6.74
C ALA A 107 8.76 6.38 7.37
N ASN A 108 9.50 7.12 8.21
CA ASN A 108 9.01 8.39 8.75
C ASN A 108 8.89 9.41 7.62
N LYS A 109 9.84 9.43 6.69
CA LYS A 109 9.80 10.34 5.53
C LYS A 109 8.69 9.97 4.56
N ILE A 110 8.42 8.69 4.33
CA ILE A 110 7.23 8.27 3.56
C ILE A 110 5.94 8.73 4.26
N TYR A 111 5.86 8.61 5.59
CA TYR A 111 4.70 9.04 6.36
C TYR A 111 4.49 10.57 6.33
N GLU A 112 5.57 11.33 6.50
CA GLU A 112 5.55 12.80 6.38
C GLU A 112 5.12 13.23 4.97
N LEU A 113 5.75 12.66 3.92
CA LEU A 113 5.36 12.91 2.53
C LEU A 113 3.88 12.62 2.30
N ARG A 114 3.39 11.46 2.76
CA ARG A 114 1.97 11.09 2.66
C ARG A 114 1.07 12.16 3.27
N ASN A 115 1.37 12.60 4.50
CA ASN A 115 0.55 13.58 5.19
C ASN A 115 0.57 14.94 4.49
N SER A 116 1.74 15.38 4.03
CA SER A 116 1.89 16.64 3.28
C SER A 116 1.13 16.59 1.95
N LEU A 117 1.16 15.47 1.24
CA LEU A 117 0.46 15.31 -0.02
C LEU A 117 -1.06 15.18 0.16
N ILE A 118 -1.52 14.33 1.07
CA ILE A 118 -2.96 14.00 1.23
C ILE A 118 -3.73 15.14 1.89
N HIS A 119 -3.17 15.77 2.93
CA HIS A 119 -3.91 16.75 3.73
C HIS A 119 -3.68 18.18 3.28
N ASN A 120 -2.49 18.47 2.71
CA ASN A 120 -2.05 19.83 2.46
C ASN A 120 -1.71 20.11 0.99
N TYR A 121 -1.76 19.10 0.11
CA TYR A 121 -1.37 19.21 -1.30
C TYR A 121 0.00 19.89 -1.50
N THR A 122 0.94 19.65 -0.58
CA THR A 122 2.26 20.29 -0.57
C THR A 122 3.36 19.25 -0.54
N LEU A 123 4.51 19.63 -1.09
CA LEU A 123 5.71 18.82 -1.09
C LEU A 123 6.57 19.03 0.15
N ALA A 124 6.32 19.99 1.04
CA ALA A 124 6.96 20.14 2.36
C ALA A 124 8.45 19.68 2.48
N GLY A 125 9.33 20.14 1.58
CA GLY A 125 10.76 19.76 1.59
C GLY A 125 11.11 18.46 0.87
N TYR A 126 10.21 17.96 0.04
CA TYR A 126 10.41 16.85 -0.88
C TYR A 126 10.52 17.38 -2.32
N GLN A 127 11.34 16.70 -3.11
CA GLN A 127 11.46 16.86 -4.55
C GLN A 127 11.00 15.57 -5.19
N VAL A 128 9.81 15.61 -5.78
CA VAL A 128 9.24 14.47 -6.49
C VAL A 128 9.55 14.62 -7.97
N VAL A 129 10.10 13.56 -8.58
CA VAL A 129 10.56 13.59 -9.97
C VAL A 129 9.93 12.45 -10.73
N GLU A 130 9.47 12.70 -11.95
CA GLU A 130 8.83 11.69 -12.80
C GLU A 130 9.79 10.51 -13.06
N HIS A 131 11.01 10.81 -13.52
CA HIS A 131 12.01 9.79 -13.83
C HIS A 131 13.39 10.41 -14.02
N ASP A 132 14.43 9.73 -13.54
CA ASP A 132 15.79 9.90 -14.07
C ASP A 132 16.30 8.50 -14.49
N PRO A 133 16.54 8.26 -15.79
CA PRO A 133 17.07 6.97 -16.26
C PRO A 133 18.43 6.61 -15.70
N ASN A 134 19.18 7.61 -15.23
CA ASN A 134 20.53 7.46 -14.73
C ASN A 134 20.57 7.22 -13.20
N GLU A 135 19.51 7.60 -12.46
CA GLU A 135 19.39 7.34 -11.03
C GLU A 135 18.58 6.06 -10.75
N SER A 136 19.27 4.92 -10.88
CA SER A 136 18.67 3.60 -10.70
C SER A 136 18.64 3.10 -9.25
N LYS A 137 19.33 3.79 -8.34
CA LYS A 137 19.59 3.31 -6.97
C LYS A 137 19.76 4.52 -6.08
N ASN A 138 18.84 4.71 -5.12
CA ASN A 138 18.86 5.64 -3.97
C ASN A 138 17.58 6.50 -3.87
N ASN A 139 16.46 5.88 -3.52
CA ASN A 139 15.19 6.58 -3.38
C ASN A 139 15.03 7.15 -1.97
N LEU A 140 14.61 8.43 -1.87
CA LEU A 140 14.38 9.19 -0.63
C LEU A 140 15.64 9.66 0.12
N LYS A 141 16.70 10.05 -0.61
CA LYS A 141 17.88 10.67 0.00
C LYS A 141 17.72 12.17 0.18
N TRP A 142 18.38 12.71 1.21
CA TRP A 142 18.52 14.14 1.40
C TRP A 142 19.44 14.73 0.33
N SER A 143 18.98 15.78 -0.34
CA SER A 143 19.77 16.67 -1.18
C SER A 143 19.92 18.03 -0.52
N ASN A 144 20.74 18.90 -1.09
CA ASN A 144 20.86 20.30 -0.70
C ASN A 144 19.53 21.10 -0.77
N LYS A 145 18.48 20.55 -1.39
CA LYS A 145 17.17 21.20 -1.57
C LYS A 145 15.99 20.39 -1.03
N GLY A 146 16.24 19.28 -0.31
CA GLY A 146 15.20 18.42 0.26
C GLY A 146 15.34 16.93 -0.11
N TYR A 147 14.35 16.12 0.27
CA TYR A 147 14.34 14.68 -0.02
C TYR A 147 13.91 14.39 -1.45
N ILE A 148 14.75 13.71 -2.25
CA ILE A 148 14.45 13.40 -3.65
C ILE A 148 13.80 12.01 -3.77
N LEU A 149 12.69 11.92 -4.52
CA LEU A 149 12.02 10.66 -4.81
C LEU A 149 11.63 10.56 -6.29
N HIS A 150 12.16 9.54 -6.96
CA HIS A 150 11.88 9.25 -8.37
C HIS A 150 10.72 8.27 -8.51
N LEU A 151 9.68 8.64 -9.26
CA LEU A 151 8.43 7.88 -9.35
C LEU A 151 8.63 6.52 -10.01
N GLY A 152 9.38 6.46 -11.12
CA GLY A 152 9.66 5.20 -11.82
C GLY A 152 10.36 4.16 -10.95
N ALA A 153 11.43 4.58 -10.26
CA ALA A 153 12.16 3.71 -9.34
C ALA A 153 11.26 3.32 -8.15
N ALA A 154 10.54 4.29 -7.56
CA ALA A 154 9.66 4.02 -6.43
C ALA A 154 8.52 3.05 -6.73
N LEU A 155 7.93 3.14 -7.92
CA LEU A 155 6.90 2.22 -8.37
C LEU A 155 7.49 0.83 -8.66
N GLY A 156 8.65 0.76 -9.31
CA GLY A 156 9.34 -0.52 -9.53
C GLY A 156 9.70 -1.23 -8.22
N ASP A 157 10.12 -0.48 -7.21
CA ASP A 157 10.44 -1.00 -5.88
C ASP A 157 9.19 -1.44 -5.11
N LEU A 158 8.08 -0.69 -5.21
CA LEU A 158 6.79 -1.08 -4.67
C LEU A 158 6.29 -2.39 -5.29
N GLU A 159 6.38 -2.53 -6.62
CA GLU A 159 5.99 -3.77 -7.31
C GLU A 159 6.77 -4.99 -6.84
N LYS A 160 8.09 -4.83 -6.67
CA LYS A 160 8.94 -5.89 -6.11
C LYS A 160 8.57 -6.18 -4.66
N ALA A 161 8.39 -5.15 -3.83
CA ALA A 161 7.98 -5.27 -2.43
C ALA A 161 6.67 -6.06 -2.29
N VAL A 162 5.64 -5.66 -3.05
CA VAL A 162 4.34 -6.33 -3.08
C VAL A 162 4.45 -7.77 -3.57
N LYS A 163 5.24 -8.05 -4.61
CA LYS A 163 5.48 -9.44 -5.07
C LYS A 163 6.06 -10.32 -3.97
N ASN A 164 7.00 -9.81 -3.15
CA ASN A 164 7.51 -10.58 -2.01
C ASN A 164 6.47 -10.76 -0.92
N TYR A 165 5.71 -9.71 -0.61
CA TYR A 165 4.62 -9.82 0.36
C TYR A 165 3.62 -10.90 -0.07
N LEU A 166 3.19 -10.90 -1.34
CA LEU A 166 2.31 -11.92 -1.90
C LEU A 166 2.95 -13.33 -1.89
N LYS A 167 4.27 -13.43 -2.03
CA LYS A 167 5.00 -14.70 -1.89
C LYS A 167 4.95 -15.20 -0.45
N ASP A 168 5.27 -14.34 0.52
CA ASP A 168 5.21 -14.67 1.95
C ASP A 168 3.80 -15.04 2.37
N LEU A 169 2.79 -14.32 1.86
CA LEU A 169 1.37 -14.55 2.11
C LEU A 169 0.93 -15.95 1.68
N LYS A 170 1.50 -16.51 0.59
CA LYS A 170 1.21 -17.88 0.15
C LYS A 170 1.71 -18.92 1.14
N SER A 171 2.90 -18.73 1.71
CA SER A 171 3.56 -19.71 2.58
C SER A 171 3.32 -19.51 4.08
N ASN A 172 2.80 -18.36 4.52
CA ASN A 172 2.62 -18.04 5.93
C ASN A 172 1.12 -17.93 6.28
N ASP A 173 0.63 -18.82 7.12
CA ASP A 173 -0.80 -18.88 7.47
C ASP A 173 -1.24 -17.76 8.43
N GLU A 174 -0.36 -17.31 9.32
CA GLU A 174 -0.61 -16.14 10.17
C GLU A 174 -0.75 -14.85 9.34
N LEU A 175 0.10 -14.68 8.32
CA LEU A 175 -0.02 -13.54 7.40
C LEU A 175 -1.35 -13.57 6.63
N LYS A 176 -1.86 -14.76 6.27
CA LYS A 176 -3.16 -14.87 5.60
C LYS A 176 -4.28 -14.37 6.49
N ILE A 177 -4.27 -14.78 7.77
CA ILE A 177 -5.26 -14.37 8.75
C ILE A 177 -5.21 -12.85 8.97
N ARG A 178 -4.02 -12.27 9.15
CA ARG A 178 -3.85 -10.81 9.30
C ARG A 178 -4.38 -10.05 8.10
N ALA A 179 -4.01 -10.48 6.88
CA ALA A 179 -4.47 -9.86 5.65
C ALA A 179 -6.00 -9.94 5.49
N PHE A 180 -6.58 -11.09 5.82
CA PHE A 180 -8.02 -11.31 5.82
C PHE A 180 -8.75 -10.36 6.77
N GLN A 181 -8.29 -10.26 8.02
CA GLN A 181 -8.90 -9.38 9.03
C GLN A 181 -8.86 -7.91 8.61
N TYR A 182 -7.71 -7.45 8.12
CA TYR A 182 -7.57 -6.07 7.65
C TYR A 182 -8.47 -5.80 6.44
N TYR A 183 -8.51 -6.72 5.46
CA TYR A 183 -9.36 -6.58 4.28
C TYR A 183 -10.84 -6.55 4.63
N LYS A 184 -11.29 -7.33 5.62
CA LYS A 184 -12.69 -7.34 6.06
C LYS A 184 -13.12 -5.98 6.60
N LEU A 185 -12.23 -5.28 7.33
CA LEU A 185 -12.49 -3.93 7.82
C LEU A 185 -12.29 -2.86 6.74
N ASN A 186 -11.37 -3.07 5.82
CA ASN A 186 -10.95 -2.09 4.80
C ASN A 186 -10.98 -2.74 3.40
N PRO A 187 -12.17 -3.12 2.89
CA PRO A 187 -12.27 -3.71 1.57
C PRO A 187 -11.82 -2.70 0.51
N ILE A 188 -11.20 -3.19 -0.57
CA ILE A 188 -10.91 -2.32 -1.72
C ILE A 188 -12.21 -1.71 -2.25
N LEU A 189 -12.16 -0.42 -2.59
CA LEU A 189 -13.29 0.27 -3.20
C LEU A 189 -13.72 -0.47 -4.48
N LYS A 190 -15.01 -0.82 -4.56
CA LYS A 190 -15.63 -1.35 -5.76
C LYS A 190 -16.46 -0.21 -6.36
N PRO A 191 -16.27 0.16 -7.64
CA PRO A 191 -17.28 0.93 -8.35
C PRO A 191 -18.56 0.09 -8.29
N MET A 192 -19.53 0.51 -7.49
CA MET A 192 -20.80 -0.17 -7.39
C MET A 192 -21.59 0.14 -8.65
N ALA A 193 -22.21 -0.89 -9.22
CA ALA A 193 -23.25 -0.63 -10.21
C ALA A 193 -24.38 0.14 -9.50
N PRO A 194 -25.05 1.11 -10.17
CA PRO A 194 -26.12 1.90 -9.54
C PRO A 194 -27.19 1.03 -8.85
N GLU A 195 -27.43 -0.17 -9.36
CA GLU A 195 -28.38 -1.14 -8.82
C GLU A 195 -27.91 -1.76 -7.50
N GLU A 196 -26.60 -1.92 -7.30
CA GLU A 196 -26.00 -2.38 -6.04
C GLU A 196 -26.07 -1.30 -4.95
N PHE A 197 -26.10 -0.01 -5.33
CA PHE A 197 -26.16 1.12 -4.40
C PHE A 197 -27.49 1.19 -3.63
N LEU A 198 -28.60 0.80 -4.27
CA LEU A 198 -29.92 0.77 -3.63
C LEU A 198 -30.02 -0.25 -2.49
N TYR A 199 -29.21 -1.32 -2.55
CA TYR A 199 -29.16 -2.37 -1.53
C TYR A 199 -28.39 -1.97 -0.26
N TYR A 200 -27.56 -0.91 -0.33
CA TYR A 200 -26.77 -0.41 0.79
C TYR A 200 -27.36 0.86 1.44
N LYS A 201 -28.57 1.27 1.06
CA LYS A 201 -29.36 2.22 1.84
C LYS A 201 -29.90 1.51 3.09
N LEU A 202 -29.14 1.59 4.18
CA LEU A 202 -29.65 1.55 5.55
C LEU A 202 -29.76 2.98 6.06
#